data_AF-A0A6G3SAF9-F1
#
_entry.id   AF-A0A6G3SAF9-F1
#
_cell.length_a   1.000
_cell.length_b   1.000
_cell.length_c   1.000
_cell.angle_alpha   90.00
_cell.angle_beta   90.00
_cell.angle_gamma   90.00
#
_symmetry.space_group_name_H-M   'P 1'
#
loop_
_entity.id
_entity.type
_entity.pdbx_description
1 polymer ?
#
loop_
_entity_poly.entity_id
_entity_poly.type
_entity_poly.pdbx_seq_one_letter_code
_entity_poly.pdbx_strand_id
1 'polypeptide(L)'
;MTDVGRLSQLPDEVGEFADYLQGLLARIDQGAGWCGVFWQRDPEGMKACLDGREVPPWDVVESLVQDIAATYGADAAARESARARALQRASARAYDAGPGGAESLAGRLATMLREQHYADERRRESGRRLDAAGTPQEAEAIRLEAAWARDDHERASARIVELRARKASLEARTADPERSRPAGRERVWPVDPERVWPAGPERSRPAGPERVWPAEPERSRPVAPERVRPAGPERLRPVAAPKQVKERKRRPRGSARFAGMPQEAAPPPDTPPATAAPAPGVGTPRGARFAGSTDEAP
;
A
#
# COMPACT_ATOMS: atom_id res chain seq x y z
N MET A 1 15.87 4.67 -36.95
CA MET A 1 16.68 5.04 -35.77
C MET A 1 16.25 6.43 -35.39
N THR A 2 15.52 6.70 -34.31
CA THR A 2 15.74 6.31 -32.90
C THR A 2 14.48 6.75 -32.12
N ASP A 3 13.88 5.86 -31.34
CA ASP A 3 13.32 6.14 -29.99
C ASP A 3 12.80 4.82 -29.39
N VAL A 4 13.72 3.91 -29.12
CA VAL A 4 13.48 2.72 -28.29
C VAL A 4 14.37 2.92 -27.08
N GLY A 5 13.86 3.51 -26.01
CA GLY A 5 14.70 3.69 -24.83
C GLY A 5 14.30 4.70 -23.79
N ARG A 6 13.05 5.17 -23.73
CA ARG A 6 12.51 5.56 -22.42
C ARG A 6 11.98 4.30 -21.73
N LEU A 7 12.90 3.39 -21.38
CA LEU A 7 12.65 2.47 -20.29
C LEU A 7 12.22 3.36 -19.14
N SER A 8 10.96 3.24 -18.73
CA SER A 8 10.38 3.97 -17.61
C SER A 8 11.25 3.70 -16.38
N GLN A 9 12.23 4.57 -16.11
CA GLN A 9 12.96 4.56 -14.86
C GLN A 9 11.90 4.71 -13.77
N LEU A 10 11.88 3.75 -12.84
CA LEU A 10 11.06 3.85 -11.66
C LEU A 10 11.45 5.14 -10.93
N PRO A 11 10.51 5.82 -10.25
CA PRO A 11 10.88 6.91 -9.35
C PRO A 11 11.99 6.44 -8.39
N ASP A 12 12.94 7.31 -8.10
CA ASP A 12 14.14 6.97 -7.30
C ASP A 12 13.75 6.28 -5.98
N GLU A 13 12.68 6.74 -5.31
CA GLU A 13 12.21 6.15 -4.04
C GLU A 13 11.62 4.74 -4.19
N VAL A 14 11.06 4.41 -5.37
CA VAL A 14 10.53 3.07 -5.65
C VAL A 14 11.68 2.10 -5.89
N GLY A 15 12.69 2.50 -6.65
CA GLY A 15 13.92 1.73 -6.87
C GLY A 15 14.70 1.51 -5.57
N GLU A 16 14.91 2.58 -4.79
CA GLU A 16 15.62 2.50 -3.50
C GLU A 16 14.97 1.50 -2.54
N PHE A 17 13.64 1.49 -2.45
CA PHE A 17 12.94 0.54 -1.60
C PHE A 17 12.99 -0.90 -2.14
N ALA A 18 12.96 -1.09 -3.46
CA ALA A 18 13.11 -2.40 -4.08
C ALA A 18 14.50 -2.99 -3.79
N ASP A 19 15.56 -2.20 -3.96
CA ASP A 19 16.94 -2.60 -3.66
C ASP A 19 17.11 -2.93 -2.16
N TYR A 20 16.53 -2.11 -1.29
CA TYR A 20 16.47 -2.38 0.14
C TYR A 20 15.79 -3.72 0.45
N LEU A 21 14.64 -3.98 -0.18
CA LEU A 21 13.88 -5.21 0.03
C LEU A 21 14.66 -6.44 -0.45
N GLN A 22 15.36 -6.35 -1.59
CA GLN A 22 16.26 -7.41 -2.05
C GLN A 22 17.37 -7.68 -1.02
N GLY A 23 18.00 -6.62 -0.49
CA GLY A 23 19.02 -6.74 0.57
C GLY A 23 18.48 -7.27 1.91
N LEU A 24 17.21 -7.02 2.23
CA LEU A 24 16.53 -7.62 3.37
C LEU A 24 16.34 -9.14 3.16
N LEU A 25 15.80 -9.54 2.01
CA LEU A 25 15.54 -10.95 1.68
C LEU A 25 16.82 -11.78 1.55
N ALA A 26 17.93 -11.18 1.12
CA ALA A 26 19.22 -11.86 1.05
C ALA A 26 19.79 -12.27 2.43
N ARG A 27 19.27 -11.69 3.53
CA ARG A 27 19.75 -11.94 4.91
C ARG A 27 18.90 -12.93 5.69
N ILE A 28 17.77 -13.39 5.15
CA ILE A 28 16.82 -14.30 5.81
C ILE A 28 16.69 -15.60 5.02
N ASP A 29 16.28 -16.68 5.70
CA ASP A 29 15.95 -17.94 5.05
C ASP A 29 14.64 -17.79 4.25
N GLN A 30 14.76 -17.82 2.93
CA GLN A 30 13.61 -17.66 2.02
C GLN A 30 12.73 -18.91 1.93
N GLY A 31 13.17 -20.05 2.47
CA GLY A 31 12.40 -21.29 2.56
C GLY A 31 11.63 -21.45 3.88
N ALA A 32 11.87 -20.58 4.86
CA ALA A 32 11.30 -20.66 6.20
C ALA A 32 10.65 -19.32 6.62
N GLY A 33 10.06 -19.31 7.82
CA GLY A 33 9.43 -18.11 8.39
C GLY A 33 8.29 -17.56 7.52
N TRP A 34 8.02 -16.27 7.67
CA TRP A 34 7.02 -15.58 6.86
C TRP A 34 7.45 -15.41 5.41
N CYS A 35 8.76 -15.25 5.15
CA CYS A 35 9.31 -15.16 3.81
C CYS A 35 8.94 -16.38 2.96
N GLY A 36 9.14 -17.59 3.51
CA GLY A 36 8.74 -18.84 2.86
C GLY A 36 7.24 -18.93 2.61
N VAL A 37 6.41 -18.52 3.58
CA VAL A 37 4.94 -18.49 3.43
C VAL A 37 4.53 -17.56 2.28
N PHE A 38 5.12 -16.36 2.19
CA PHE A 38 4.80 -15.41 1.13
C PHE A 38 5.25 -15.90 -0.25
N TRP A 39 6.43 -16.50 -0.36
CA TRP A 39 6.91 -17.08 -1.62
C TRP A 39 6.05 -18.23 -2.10
N GLN A 40 5.63 -19.13 -1.21
CA GLN A 40 4.75 -20.24 -1.56
C GLN A 40 3.38 -19.76 -2.02
N ARG A 41 2.89 -18.67 -1.43
CA ARG A 41 1.54 -18.18 -1.67
C ARG A 41 1.41 -17.24 -2.86
N ASP A 42 2.36 -16.34 -3.06
CA ASP A 42 2.35 -15.40 -4.17
C ASP A 42 3.76 -15.08 -4.69
N PRO A 43 4.38 -16.02 -5.41
CA PRO A 43 5.72 -15.82 -5.94
C PRO A 43 5.77 -14.66 -6.96
N GLU A 44 4.68 -14.42 -7.69
CA GLU A 44 4.61 -13.34 -8.67
C GLU A 44 4.47 -11.96 -8.01
N GLY A 45 3.70 -11.85 -6.92
CA GLY A 45 3.62 -10.61 -6.12
C GLY A 45 4.94 -10.31 -5.42
N MET A 46 5.61 -11.32 -4.86
CA MET A 46 6.95 -11.16 -4.30
C MET A 46 7.94 -10.64 -5.35
N LYS A 47 8.00 -11.27 -6.54
CA LYS A 47 8.82 -10.76 -7.66
C LYS A 47 8.43 -9.33 -8.05
N ALA A 48 7.14 -9.01 -8.14
CA ALA A 48 6.70 -7.66 -8.50
C ALA A 48 7.15 -6.61 -7.48
N CYS A 49 7.20 -6.94 -6.19
CA CYS A 49 7.73 -6.07 -5.16
C CYS A 49 9.25 -5.89 -5.29
N LEU A 50 9.99 -6.98 -5.55
CA LEU A 50 11.44 -6.95 -5.73
C LEU A 50 11.87 -6.23 -7.01
N ASP A 51 11.05 -6.29 -8.06
CA ASP A 51 11.26 -5.56 -9.31
C ASP A 51 10.82 -4.08 -9.22
N GLY A 52 10.30 -3.64 -8.07
CA GLY A 52 9.74 -2.28 -7.89
C GLY A 52 8.46 -2.00 -8.71
N ARG A 53 7.86 -3.03 -9.31
CA ARG A 53 6.60 -2.93 -10.07
C ARG A 53 5.39 -2.77 -9.15
N GLU A 54 5.53 -3.18 -7.90
CA GLU A 54 4.55 -2.96 -6.84
C GLU A 54 5.23 -2.56 -5.54
N VAL A 55 4.50 -1.83 -4.69
CA VAL A 55 4.97 -1.51 -3.33
C VAL A 55 4.28 -2.48 -2.37
N PRO A 56 5.03 -3.33 -1.63
CA PRO A 56 4.44 -4.26 -0.68
C PRO A 56 3.66 -3.50 0.41
N PRO A 57 2.52 -4.08 0.87
CA PRO A 57 1.84 -3.61 2.07
C PRO A 57 2.74 -3.64 3.30
N TRP A 58 2.49 -2.76 4.27
CA TRP A 58 3.31 -2.72 5.48
C TRP A 58 3.30 -4.03 6.27
N ASP A 59 2.16 -4.70 6.39
CA ASP A 59 2.06 -5.96 7.14
C ASP A 59 2.97 -7.07 6.58
N VAL A 60 3.24 -7.06 5.27
CA VAL A 60 4.17 -7.98 4.62
C VAL A 60 5.60 -7.64 5.03
N VAL A 61 5.97 -6.36 4.95
CA VAL A 61 7.31 -5.88 5.32
C VAL A 61 7.57 -6.12 6.81
N GLU A 62 6.59 -5.87 7.66
CA GLU A 62 6.66 -6.11 9.10
C GLU A 62 6.87 -7.60 9.42
N SER A 63 6.19 -8.50 8.70
CA SER A 63 6.39 -9.95 8.85
C SER A 63 7.79 -10.38 8.41
N LEU A 64 8.34 -9.79 7.34
CA LEU A 64 9.73 -10.04 6.91
C LEU A 64 10.76 -9.52 7.92
N VAL A 65 10.49 -8.40 8.59
CA VAL A 65 11.33 -7.89 9.68
C VAL A 65 11.24 -8.80 10.92
N GLN A 66 10.12 -9.50 11.14
CA GLN A 66 10.05 -10.53 12.20
C GLN A 66 10.94 -11.74 11.91
N ASP A 67 11.11 -12.12 10.63
CA ASP A 67 12.07 -13.18 10.26
C ASP A 67 13.53 -12.75 10.55
N ILE A 68 13.84 -11.45 10.42
CA ILE A 68 15.11 -10.88 10.90
C ILE A 68 15.22 -11.00 12.42
N ALA A 69 14.14 -10.72 13.17
CA ALA A 69 14.15 -10.84 14.64
C ALA A 69 14.48 -12.26 15.09
N ALA A 70 13.96 -13.27 14.38
CA ALA A 70 14.23 -14.68 14.66
C ALA A 70 15.71 -15.05 14.47
N THR A 71 16.43 -14.34 13.60
CA THR A 71 17.83 -14.64 13.25
C THR A 71 18.83 -13.74 14.00
N TYR A 72 18.51 -12.45 14.17
CA TYR A 72 19.42 -11.41 14.64
C TYR A 72 18.94 -10.70 15.92
N GLY A 73 17.80 -11.08 16.48
CA GLY A 73 17.27 -10.55 17.73
C GLY A 73 16.38 -9.30 17.58
N ALA A 74 15.67 -8.97 18.66
CA ALA A 74 14.64 -7.94 18.67
C ALA A 74 15.17 -6.51 18.39
N ASP A 75 16.34 -6.16 18.92
CA ASP A 75 16.92 -4.82 18.72
C ASP A 75 17.33 -4.56 17.27
N ALA A 76 17.86 -5.58 16.60
CA ALA A 76 18.19 -5.51 15.19
C ALA A 76 16.91 -5.32 14.36
N ALA A 77 15.86 -6.09 14.67
CA ALA A 77 14.57 -5.96 14.00
C ALA A 77 13.89 -4.61 14.25
N ALA A 78 14.01 -4.01 15.44
CA ALA A 78 13.45 -2.69 15.72
C ALA A 78 14.09 -1.60 14.84
N ARG A 79 15.43 -1.60 14.71
CA ARG A 79 16.15 -0.69 13.82
C ARG A 79 15.79 -0.93 12.36
N GLU A 80 15.70 -2.19 11.95
CA GLU A 80 15.32 -2.57 10.59
C GLU A 80 13.88 -2.13 10.28
N SER A 81 12.94 -2.31 11.21
CA SER A 81 11.54 -1.87 11.08
C SER A 81 11.43 -0.37 10.85
N ALA A 82 12.14 0.44 11.64
CA ALA A 82 12.14 1.90 11.48
C ALA A 82 12.65 2.33 10.10
N ARG A 83 13.75 1.73 9.63
CA ARG A 83 14.31 1.98 8.29
C ARG A 83 13.34 1.53 7.19
N ALA A 84 12.83 0.31 7.27
CA ALA A 84 11.87 -0.25 6.33
C ALA A 84 10.64 0.64 6.20
N ARG A 85 10.11 1.14 7.33
CA ARG A 85 8.90 1.98 7.37
C ARG A 85 9.10 3.31 6.66
N ALA A 86 10.27 3.92 6.82
CA ALA A 86 10.59 5.17 6.13
C ALA A 86 10.63 4.99 4.62
N LEU A 87 11.36 3.97 4.14
CA LEU A 87 11.50 3.65 2.73
C LEU A 87 10.16 3.22 2.10
N GLN A 88 9.41 2.34 2.76
CA GLN A 88 8.10 1.88 2.29
C GLN A 88 7.13 3.05 2.12
N ARG A 89 7.12 4.01 3.06
CA ARG A 89 6.27 5.21 2.97
C ARG A 89 6.71 6.14 1.82
N ALA A 90 8.01 6.32 1.60
CA ALA A 90 8.52 7.13 0.50
C ALA A 90 8.16 6.51 -0.85
N SER A 91 8.47 5.23 -1.03
CA SER A 91 8.12 4.43 -2.20
C SER A 91 6.61 4.44 -2.47
N ALA A 92 5.77 4.19 -1.46
CA ALA A 92 4.32 4.24 -1.60
C ALA A 92 3.81 5.60 -2.08
N ARG A 93 4.36 6.71 -1.55
CA ARG A 93 3.97 8.06 -1.96
C ARG A 93 4.34 8.37 -3.40
N ALA A 94 5.53 7.96 -3.84
CA ALA A 94 6.00 8.13 -5.21
C ALA A 94 5.18 7.28 -6.19
N TYR A 95 4.94 6.01 -5.83
CA TYR A 95 4.10 5.08 -6.60
C TYR A 95 2.68 5.62 -6.77
N ASP A 96 2.04 6.09 -5.69
CA ASP A 96 0.66 6.59 -5.73
C ASP A 96 0.52 7.93 -6.47
N ALA A 97 1.60 8.72 -6.55
CA ALA A 97 1.63 9.97 -7.32
C ALA A 97 1.85 9.76 -8.82
N GLY A 98 2.25 8.55 -9.23
CA GLY A 98 2.45 8.19 -10.63
C GLY A 98 1.16 8.15 -11.46
N PRO A 99 1.28 8.05 -12.80
CA PRO A 99 0.12 7.97 -13.69
C PRO A 99 -0.81 6.80 -13.32
N GLY A 100 -2.11 7.08 -13.15
CA GLY A 100 -3.10 6.06 -12.76
C GLY A 100 -2.98 5.59 -11.30
N GLY A 101 -2.18 6.27 -10.47
CA GLY A 101 -1.96 5.91 -9.07
C GLY A 101 -3.23 6.00 -8.22
N ALA A 102 -4.04 7.05 -8.41
CA ALA A 102 -5.30 7.24 -7.70
C ALA A 102 -6.32 6.11 -7.98
N GLU A 103 -6.49 5.74 -9.25
CA GLU A 103 -7.37 4.66 -9.68
C GLU A 103 -6.86 3.30 -9.21
N SER A 104 -5.54 3.09 -9.27
CA SER A 104 -4.89 1.87 -8.78
C SER A 104 -5.10 1.71 -7.27
N LEU A 105 -4.95 2.80 -6.51
CA LEU A 105 -5.16 2.81 -5.06
C LEU A 105 -6.62 2.54 -4.69
N ALA A 106 -7.57 3.15 -5.39
CA ALA A 106 -9.00 2.87 -5.23
C ALA A 106 -9.35 1.41 -5.57
N GLY A 107 -8.77 0.86 -6.64
CA GLY A 107 -8.95 -0.54 -7.04
C GLY A 107 -8.39 -1.53 -6.02
N ARG A 108 -7.23 -1.23 -5.42
CA ARG A 108 -6.65 -2.01 -4.32
C ARG A 108 -7.53 -1.97 -3.07
N LEU A 109 -8.03 -0.79 -2.68
CA LEU A 109 -8.95 -0.65 -1.55
C LEU A 109 -10.24 -1.44 -1.75
N ALA A 110 -10.87 -1.32 -2.91
CA ALA A 110 -12.08 -2.08 -3.24
C ALA A 110 -11.83 -3.60 -3.21
N THR A 111 -10.63 -4.03 -3.56
CA THR A 111 -10.25 -5.44 -3.48
C THR A 111 -10.09 -5.89 -2.02
N MET A 112 -9.37 -5.12 -1.19
CA MET A 112 -9.22 -5.45 0.23
C MET A 112 -10.54 -5.47 1.00
N LEU A 113 -11.51 -4.61 0.65
CA LEU A 113 -12.85 -4.68 1.25
C LEU A 113 -13.57 -6.00 0.95
N ARG A 114 -13.41 -6.55 -0.27
CA ARG A 114 -13.96 -7.88 -0.61
C ARG A 114 -13.22 -9.00 0.11
N GLU A 115 -11.89 -8.93 0.17
CA GLU A 115 -11.08 -9.93 0.87
C GLU A 115 -11.39 -9.95 2.38
N GLN A 116 -11.55 -8.78 3.01
CA GLN A 116 -11.95 -8.70 4.41
C GLN A 116 -13.30 -9.37 4.65
N HIS A 117 -14.28 -9.11 3.77
CA HIS A 117 -15.60 -9.73 3.87
C HIS A 117 -15.51 -11.25 3.69
N TYR A 118 -14.81 -11.72 2.65
CA TYR A 118 -14.62 -13.15 2.38
C TYR A 118 -13.90 -13.88 3.54
N ALA A 119 -12.88 -13.26 4.11
CA ALA A 119 -12.17 -13.81 5.27
C ALA A 119 -13.07 -13.90 6.52
N ASP A 120 -13.95 -12.92 6.74
CA ASP A 120 -14.95 -12.97 7.82
C ASP A 120 -15.99 -14.07 7.58
N GLU A 121 -16.47 -14.24 6.34
CA GLU A 121 -17.39 -15.34 5.99
C GLU A 121 -16.77 -16.71 6.26
N ARG A 122 -15.54 -16.94 5.77
CA ARG A 122 -14.79 -18.18 6.04
C ARG A 122 -14.56 -18.41 7.53
N ARG A 123 -14.25 -17.36 8.29
CA ARG A 123 -14.08 -17.45 9.74
C ARG A 123 -15.36 -17.91 10.43
N ARG A 124 -16.50 -17.34 10.06
CA ARG A 124 -17.82 -17.71 10.62
C ARG A 124 -18.24 -19.13 10.22
N GLU A 125 -17.97 -19.51 8.98
CA GLU A 125 -18.23 -20.87 8.48
C GLU A 125 -17.38 -21.91 9.20
N SER A 126 -16.11 -21.62 9.41
CA SER A 126 -15.20 -22.50 10.17
C SER A 126 -15.71 -22.68 11.61
N GLY A 127 -16.25 -21.63 12.24
CA GLY A 127 -16.90 -21.72 13.55
C GLY A 127 -18.08 -22.71 13.55
N ARG A 128 -19.00 -22.58 12.59
CA ARG A 128 -20.14 -23.50 12.47
C ARG A 128 -19.72 -24.95 12.22
N ARG A 129 -18.69 -25.17 11.38
CA ARG A 129 -18.13 -26.51 11.12
C ARG A 129 -17.46 -27.08 12.36
N LEU A 130 -16.80 -26.26 13.17
CA LEU A 130 -16.15 -26.69 14.41
C LEU A 130 -17.19 -27.19 15.44
N ASP A 131 -18.34 -26.51 15.54
CA ASP A 131 -19.44 -26.92 16.43
C ASP A 131 -20.05 -28.28 16.01
N ALA A 132 -20.00 -28.60 14.72
CA ALA A 132 -20.52 -29.84 14.14
C ALA A 132 -19.47 -30.95 13.99
N ALA A 133 -18.22 -30.73 14.40
CA ALA A 133 -17.12 -31.65 14.15
C ALA A 133 -17.35 -32.99 14.87
N GLY A 134 -17.30 -34.09 14.11
CA GLY A 134 -17.54 -35.44 14.64
C GLY A 134 -16.28 -36.09 15.23
N THR A 135 -15.09 -35.54 14.95
CA THR A 135 -13.81 -36.10 15.38
C THR A 135 -12.80 -35.03 15.82
N PRO A 136 -11.84 -35.37 16.71
CA PRO A 136 -10.75 -34.46 17.07
C PRO A 136 -9.88 -34.03 15.87
N GLN A 137 -9.63 -34.92 14.92
CA GLN A 137 -8.81 -34.65 13.74
C GLN A 137 -9.49 -33.67 12.80
N GLU A 138 -10.80 -33.85 12.55
CA GLU A 138 -11.61 -32.91 11.79
C GLU A 138 -11.65 -31.53 12.46
N ALA A 139 -11.87 -31.50 13.77
CA ALA A 139 -11.84 -30.27 14.54
C ALA A 139 -10.49 -29.53 14.42
N GLU A 140 -9.37 -30.27 14.40
CA GLU A 140 -8.05 -29.66 14.26
C GLU A 140 -7.79 -29.07 12.87
N ALA A 141 -8.21 -29.77 11.81
CA ALA A 141 -8.15 -29.24 10.45
C ALA A 141 -8.97 -27.94 10.33
N ILE A 142 -10.17 -27.91 10.91
CA ILE A 142 -11.03 -26.72 10.93
C ILE A 142 -10.41 -25.58 11.75
N ARG A 143 -9.76 -25.88 12.89
CA ARG A 143 -9.05 -24.85 13.67
C ARG A 143 -7.90 -24.22 12.89
N LEU A 144 -7.17 -25.01 12.11
CA LEU A 144 -6.11 -24.52 11.24
C LEU A 144 -6.67 -23.61 10.14
N GLU A 145 -7.75 -24.02 9.46
CA GLU A 145 -8.45 -23.17 8.48
C GLU A 145 -8.94 -21.86 9.11
N ALA A 146 -9.53 -21.93 10.30
CA ALA A 146 -10.00 -20.76 11.03
C ALA A 146 -8.85 -19.82 11.42
N ALA A 147 -7.67 -20.35 11.74
CA ALA A 147 -6.48 -19.55 12.04
C ALA A 147 -6.02 -18.76 10.80
N TRP A 148 -5.97 -19.41 9.64
CA TRP A 148 -5.68 -18.74 8.38
C TRP A 148 -6.72 -17.67 8.02
N ALA A 149 -8.01 -17.97 8.18
CA ALA A 149 -9.07 -17.00 7.92
C ALA A 149 -9.00 -15.77 8.84
N ARG A 150 -8.55 -15.95 10.10
CA ARG A 150 -8.30 -14.84 11.03
C ARG A 150 -7.11 -13.98 10.58
N ASP A 151 -5.96 -14.59 10.28
CA ASP A 151 -4.78 -13.86 9.77
C ASP A 151 -5.12 -13.09 8.50
N ASP A 152 -5.82 -13.72 7.55
CA ASP A 152 -6.26 -13.09 6.31
C ASP A 152 -7.16 -11.86 6.57
N HIS A 153 -8.11 -11.99 7.50
CA HIS A 153 -8.98 -10.89 7.91
C HIS A 153 -8.19 -9.74 8.56
N GLU A 154 -7.25 -10.05 9.45
CA GLU A 154 -6.40 -9.07 10.12
C GLU A 154 -5.52 -8.32 9.12
N ARG A 155 -4.87 -9.03 8.19
CA ARG A 155 -4.08 -8.44 7.11
C ARG A 155 -4.92 -7.58 6.17
N ALA A 156 -6.09 -8.06 5.74
CA ALA A 156 -7.00 -7.28 4.92
C ALA A 156 -7.45 -5.99 5.65
N SER A 157 -7.73 -6.08 6.95
CA SER A 157 -8.11 -4.94 7.78
C SER A 157 -6.99 -3.91 7.90
N ALA A 158 -5.75 -4.34 8.19
CA ALA A 158 -4.58 -3.48 8.27
C ALA A 158 -4.33 -2.75 6.94
N ARG A 159 -4.47 -3.47 5.81
CA ARG A 159 -4.31 -2.90 4.47
C ARG A 159 -5.41 -1.91 4.11
N ILE A 160 -6.66 -2.14 4.53
CA ILE A 160 -7.74 -1.17 4.35
C ILE A 160 -7.39 0.15 5.05
N VAL A 161 -6.89 0.08 6.29
CA VAL A 161 -6.46 1.27 7.04
C VAL A 161 -5.32 1.99 6.32
N GLU A 162 -4.28 1.26 5.89
CA GLU A 162 -3.16 1.83 5.13
C GLU A 162 -3.62 2.51 3.84
N LEU A 163 -4.42 1.81 3.02
CA LEU A 163 -4.88 2.31 1.72
C LEU A 163 -5.79 3.54 1.86
N ARG A 164 -6.65 3.58 2.88
CA ARG A 164 -7.46 4.77 3.19
C ARG A 164 -6.59 5.97 3.57
N ALA A 165 -5.57 5.76 4.42
CA ALA A 165 -4.64 6.83 4.82
C ALA A 165 -3.84 7.36 3.63
N ARG A 166 -3.36 6.47 2.75
CA ARG A 166 -2.67 6.82 1.50
C ARG A 166 -3.57 7.62 0.56
N LYS A 167 -4.84 7.21 0.42
CA LYS A 167 -5.82 7.88 -0.43
C LYS A 167 -6.07 9.30 0.05
N ALA A 168 -6.36 9.46 1.35
CA ALA A 168 -6.55 10.78 1.95
C ALA A 168 -5.31 11.67 1.80
N SER A 169 -4.11 11.10 1.94
CA SER A 169 -2.85 11.83 1.75
C SER A 169 -2.63 12.23 0.29
N LEU A 170 -3.06 11.43 -0.69
CA LEU A 170 -3.00 11.78 -2.10
C LEU A 170 -3.99 12.90 -2.43
N GLU A 171 -5.23 12.79 -1.94
CA GLU A 171 -6.28 13.81 -2.13
C GLU A 171 -5.88 15.16 -1.55
N ALA A 172 -5.37 15.17 -0.32
CA ALA A 172 -4.89 16.40 0.33
C ALA A 172 -3.79 17.08 -0.50
N ARG A 173 -2.86 16.31 -1.10
CA ARG A 173 -1.80 16.84 -1.95
C ARG A 173 -2.30 17.41 -3.27
N THR A 174 -3.34 16.80 -3.83
CA THR A 174 -3.97 17.28 -5.07
C THR A 174 -4.82 18.52 -4.85
N ALA A 175 -5.38 18.69 -3.65
CA ALA A 175 -6.20 19.85 -3.30
C ALA A 175 -5.37 21.09 -2.91
N ASP A 176 -4.19 20.88 -2.30
CA ASP A 176 -3.27 21.94 -1.89
C ASP A 176 -1.82 21.57 -2.26
N PRO A 177 -1.40 21.86 -3.51
CA PRO A 177 -0.06 21.55 -3.98
C PRO A 177 1.03 22.42 -3.31
N GLU A 178 0.69 23.60 -2.77
CA GLU A 178 1.67 24.49 -2.12
C GLU A 178 2.08 23.98 -0.74
N ARG A 179 1.12 23.44 0.03
CA ARG A 179 1.38 22.84 1.35
C ARG A 179 2.03 21.45 1.29
N SER A 180 2.13 20.89 0.09
CA SER A 180 2.61 19.54 -0.20
C SER A 180 4.04 19.48 -0.73
N ARG A 181 4.64 20.64 -1.02
CA ARG A 181 6.08 20.71 -1.27
C ARG A 181 6.78 20.37 0.06
N PRO A 182 7.70 19.39 0.11
CA PRO A 182 8.63 19.35 1.23
C PRO A 182 9.29 20.73 1.25
N ALA A 183 9.34 21.38 2.43
CA ALA A 183 10.13 22.59 2.61
C ALA A 183 11.47 22.33 1.95
N GLY A 184 11.70 23.02 0.81
CA GLY A 184 12.77 22.66 -0.10
C GLY A 184 14.06 22.61 0.70
N ARG A 185 14.92 21.63 0.42
CA ARG A 185 16.34 21.81 0.65
C ARG A 185 16.65 23.17 0.06
N GLU A 186 16.91 24.17 0.91
CA GLU A 186 17.35 25.48 0.48
C GLU A 186 18.55 25.22 -0.42
N ARG A 187 18.33 25.39 -1.73
CA ARG A 187 19.43 25.60 -2.65
C ARG A 187 19.96 26.97 -2.27
N VAL A 188 20.88 26.98 -1.32
CA VAL A 188 21.82 28.08 -1.16
C VAL A 188 22.57 28.11 -2.48
N TRP A 189 22.15 29.02 -3.35
CA TRP A 189 22.97 29.42 -4.48
C TRP A 189 24.30 29.91 -3.91
N PRO A 190 25.46 29.42 -4.37
CA PRO A 190 26.72 30.06 -4.01
C PRO A 190 26.62 31.51 -4.47
N VAL A 191 26.68 32.45 -3.52
CA VAL A 191 26.91 33.85 -3.84
C VAL A 191 28.34 33.89 -4.39
N ASP A 192 28.46 34.11 -5.69
CA ASP A 192 29.74 34.30 -6.37
C ASP A 192 30.41 35.57 -5.80
N PRO A 193 31.58 35.47 -5.14
CA PRO A 193 32.14 36.59 -4.41
C PRO A 193 33.08 37.43 -5.26
N GLU A 194 32.82 37.70 -6.54
CA GLU A 194 33.60 38.71 -7.28
C GLU A 194 32.77 39.51 -8.29
N ARG A 195 32.13 40.57 -7.80
CA ARG A 195 31.90 41.78 -8.59
C ARG A 195 31.84 43.00 -7.68
N VAL A 196 33.02 43.42 -7.20
CA VAL A 196 33.23 44.71 -6.56
C VAL A 196 33.08 45.79 -7.64
N TRP A 197 31.97 46.53 -7.60
CA TRP A 197 31.82 47.77 -8.38
C TRP A 197 32.37 48.92 -7.53
N PRO A 198 33.31 49.75 -8.03
CA PRO A 198 33.84 50.84 -7.24
C PRO A 198 32.79 51.95 -7.06
N ALA A 199 32.68 52.44 -5.83
CA ALA A 199 31.79 53.52 -5.41
C ALA A 199 32.17 54.84 -6.09
N GLY A 200 31.20 55.47 -6.75
CA GLY A 200 31.25 56.88 -7.18
C GLY A 200 30.59 57.79 -6.13
N PRO A 201 30.98 59.08 -6.05
CA PRO A 201 30.75 59.89 -4.86
C PRO A 201 29.32 60.44 -4.74
N GLU A 202 28.95 60.70 -3.48
CA GLU A 202 27.69 61.23 -2.97
C GLU A 202 27.18 62.46 -3.73
N ARG A 203 25.88 62.42 -4.08
CA ARG A 203 25.06 63.61 -4.28
C ARG A 203 23.77 63.47 -3.48
N SER A 204 23.72 64.21 -2.37
CA SER A 204 22.53 64.46 -1.57
C SER A 204 21.46 65.18 -2.40
N ARG A 205 20.21 64.70 -2.38
CA ARG A 205 19.00 65.49 -2.69
C ARG A 205 17.79 64.95 -1.91
N PRO A 206 16.81 65.81 -1.60
CA PRO A 206 16.16 65.86 -0.29
C PRO A 206 14.85 65.08 -0.19
N ALA A 207 14.40 64.90 1.05
CA ALA A 207 13.13 64.28 1.45
C ALA A 207 11.91 64.99 0.84
N GLY A 208 11.07 64.22 0.14
CA GLY A 208 9.72 64.60 -0.27
C GLY A 208 8.67 63.80 0.51
N PRO A 209 7.49 64.37 0.81
CA PRO A 209 6.63 63.88 1.88
C PRO A 209 5.79 62.64 1.52
N GLU A 210 5.43 61.89 2.57
CA GLU A 210 4.53 60.74 2.60
C GLU A 210 3.22 60.99 1.85
N ARG A 211 2.86 60.09 0.93
CA ARG A 211 1.49 60.00 0.41
C ARG A 211 0.70 59.00 1.22
N VAL A 212 -0.08 59.52 2.15
CA VAL A 212 -1.21 58.83 2.78
C VAL A 212 -2.39 58.90 1.82
N TRP A 213 -2.96 57.75 1.47
CA TRP A 213 -4.22 57.67 0.71
C TRP A 213 -5.39 57.64 1.70
N PRO A 214 -6.44 58.47 1.50
CA PRO A 214 -7.61 58.46 2.36
C PRO A 214 -8.56 57.31 2.03
N ALA A 215 -9.29 56.86 3.06
CA ALA A 215 -10.33 55.85 2.99
C ALA A 215 -11.74 56.43 2.71
N GLU A 216 -12.62 55.55 2.21
CA GLU A 216 -14.11 55.55 2.24
C GLU A 216 -14.90 56.30 1.13
N PRO A 217 -16.18 55.91 0.80
CA PRO A 217 -17.13 55.12 1.60
C PRO A 217 -17.95 54.00 0.89
N GLU A 218 -18.71 53.28 1.73
CA GLU A 218 -19.65 52.20 1.46
C GLU A 218 -20.75 52.50 0.41
N ARG A 219 -21.15 51.47 -0.37
CA ARG A 219 -22.51 51.35 -0.91
C ARG A 219 -23.05 49.94 -0.78
N SER A 220 -24.27 49.90 -0.26
CA SER A 220 -25.04 48.75 0.23
C SER A 220 -25.51 47.76 -0.84
N ARG A 221 -25.71 46.52 -0.38
CA ARG A 221 -26.29 45.35 -1.07
C ARG A 221 -27.72 45.58 -1.59
N PRO A 222 -28.14 44.78 -2.59
CA PRO A 222 -29.49 44.23 -2.63
C PRO A 222 -29.52 42.74 -2.24
N VAL A 223 -30.58 42.38 -1.54
CA VAL A 223 -30.95 41.08 -0.98
C VAL A 223 -31.51 40.13 -2.06
N ALA A 224 -31.24 38.84 -1.91
CA ALA A 224 -31.72 37.73 -2.77
C ALA A 224 -33.22 37.42 -2.58
N PRO A 225 -33.81 36.60 -3.47
CA PRO A 225 -34.50 35.43 -2.92
C PRO A 225 -34.18 34.09 -3.61
N GLU A 226 -33.90 33.13 -2.73
CA GLU A 226 -34.39 31.75 -2.62
C GLU A 226 -34.27 30.70 -3.73
N ARG A 227 -33.83 29.51 -3.26
CA ARG A 227 -33.67 28.24 -3.97
C ARG A 227 -35.01 27.58 -4.29
N VAL A 228 -35.12 26.96 -5.47
CA VAL A 228 -35.87 25.71 -5.67
C VAL A 228 -35.14 24.80 -6.68
N ARG A 229 -34.87 23.55 -6.28
CA ARG A 229 -34.70 22.34 -7.12
C ARG A 229 -35.75 21.33 -6.59
N PRO A 230 -36.17 20.23 -7.28
CA PRO A 230 -35.60 19.56 -8.46
C PRO A 230 -36.62 18.99 -9.48
N ALA A 231 -36.16 18.43 -10.61
CA ALA A 231 -36.76 17.26 -11.30
C ALA A 231 -35.73 16.61 -12.25
N GLY A 232 -35.64 15.28 -12.27
CA GLY A 232 -34.55 14.50 -12.87
C GLY A 232 -34.66 14.27 -14.40
N PRO A 233 -33.63 13.68 -15.03
CA PRO A 233 -33.66 13.36 -16.44
C PRO A 233 -34.38 12.03 -16.72
N GLU A 234 -35.26 12.09 -17.70
CA GLU A 234 -36.06 11.00 -18.24
C GLU A 234 -35.20 10.02 -19.06
N ARG A 235 -35.51 8.72 -18.95
CA ARG A 235 -34.86 7.62 -19.67
C ARG A 235 -35.13 7.70 -21.17
N LEU A 236 -34.09 7.60 -21.99
CA LEU A 236 -34.20 7.06 -23.35
C LEU A 236 -33.31 5.82 -23.48
N ARG A 237 -33.90 4.78 -24.09
CA ARG A 237 -33.36 3.41 -24.24
C ARG A 237 -32.25 3.37 -25.30
N PRO A 238 -31.22 2.51 -25.16
CA PRO A 238 -30.23 2.30 -26.21
C PRO A 238 -30.68 1.25 -27.25
N VAL A 239 -30.41 1.55 -28.53
CA VAL A 239 -30.47 0.65 -29.68
C VAL A 239 -29.16 -0.18 -29.76
N ALA A 240 -29.27 -1.40 -30.30
CA ALA A 240 -28.30 -2.47 -30.25
C ALA A 240 -27.02 -2.28 -31.10
N ALA A 241 -25.92 -2.82 -30.51
CA ALA A 241 -24.58 -3.24 -30.95
C ALA A 241 -24.10 -3.14 -32.42
N PRO A 242 -22.76 -3.08 -32.62
CA PRO A 242 -22.06 -4.35 -32.85
C PRO A 242 -20.81 -4.59 -31.99
N LYS A 243 -20.44 -5.87 -31.94
CA LYS A 243 -19.46 -6.52 -31.07
C LYS A 243 -18.02 -6.09 -31.39
N GLN A 244 -17.26 -5.69 -30.36
CA GLN A 244 -15.80 -5.67 -30.41
C GLN A 244 -15.24 -6.59 -29.33
N VAL A 245 -14.53 -7.61 -29.79
CA VAL A 245 -13.69 -8.51 -28.99
C VAL A 245 -12.58 -7.64 -28.40
N LYS A 246 -12.66 -7.35 -27.10
CA LYS A 246 -11.57 -6.68 -26.37
C LYS A 246 -10.83 -7.72 -25.52
N GLU A 247 -9.57 -7.90 -25.89
CA GLU A 247 -8.57 -8.65 -25.16
C GLU A 247 -8.63 -8.31 -23.66
N ARG A 248 -8.60 -9.37 -22.85
CA ARG A 248 -8.62 -9.27 -21.40
C ARG A 248 -7.30 -8.67 -20.92
N LYS A 249 -7.24 -7.33 -20.80
CA LYS A 249 -6.22 -6.66 -19.99
C LYS A 249 -6.28 -7.25 -18.57
N ARG A 250 -5.26 -8.03 -18.21
CA ARG A 250 -5.05 -8.49 -16.83
C ARG A 250 -4.93 -7.25 -15.94
N ARG A 251 -5.96 -7.00 -15.13
CA ARG A 251 -5.92 -5.97 -14.09
C ARG A 251 -4.87 -6.38 -13.05
N PRO A 252 -4.02 -5.46 -12.55
CA PRO A 252 -3.03 -5.80 -11.55
C PRO A 252 -3.75 -6.08 -10.23
N ARG A 253 -3.85 -7.36 -9.86
CA ARG A 253 -4.43 -7.87 -8.59
C ARG A 253 -3.35 -8.02 -7.51
N GLY A 254 -2.34 -7.15 -7.53
CA GLY A 254 -1.07 -7.29 -6.81
C GLY A 254 -1.14 -7.49 -5.30
N SER A 255 -1.89 -6.65 -4.61
CA SER A 255 -1.95 -6.69 -3.14
C SER A 255 -3.01 -7.64 -2.57
N ALA A 256 -3.83 -8.27 -3.42
CA ALA A 256 -4.92 -9.15 -3.01
C ALA A 256 -4.46 -10.56 -2.63
N ARG A 257 -3.35 -10.96 -3.20
CA ARG A 257 -2.89 -12.36 -3.20
C ARG A 257 -2.24 -12.77 -1.87
N PHE A 258 -1.60 -11.83 -1.19
CA PHE A 258 -1.14 -12.05 0.18
C PHE A 258 -2.29 -12.24 1.18
N ALA A 259 -3.57 -12.01 0.82
CA ALA A 259 -4.74 -12.00 1.73
C ALA A 259 -5.72 -13.18 1.59
N GLY A 260 -5.37 -14.29 0.94
CA GLY A 260 -6.03 -15.57 1.31
C GLY A 260 -6.70 -16.36 0.23
N MET A 261 -6.60 -15.97 -1.04
CA MET A 261 -7.32 -16.67 -2.09
C MET A 261 -6.51 -17.83 -2.67
N PRO A 262 -6.92 -19.11 -2.50
CA PRO A 262 -6.50 -20.13 -3.43
C PRO A 262 -7.08 -19.78 -4.79
N GLN A 263 -6.24 -19.80 -5.82
CA GLN A 263 -6.73 -19.77 -7.19
C GLN A 263 -7.44 -21.10 -7.45
N GLU A 264 -8.76 -21.05 -7.65
CA GLU A 264 -9.56 -22.21 -8.04
C GLU A 264 -8.97 -22.78 -9.34
N ALA A 265 -8.25 -23.89 -9.21
CA ALA A 265 -7.68 -24.62 -10.31
C ALA A 265 -8.85 -25.27 -11.07
N ALA A 266 -8.95 -25.00 -12.36
CA ALA A 266 -9.86 -25.73 -13.23
C ALA A 266 -9.55 -27.24 -13.11
N PRO A 267 -10.58 -28.12 -13.06
CA PRO A 267 -10.36 -29.54 -12.86
C PRO A 267 -9.52 -30.13 -14.00
N PRO A 268 -8.49 -30.95 -13.70
CA PRO A 268 -7.72 -31.65 -14.72
C PRO A 268 -8.55 -32.78 -15.35
N PRO A 269 -8.31 -33.13 -16.63
CA PRO A 269 -8.95 -34.30 -17.24
C PRO A 269 -8.47 -35.61 -16.61
N ASP A 270 -9.39 -36.56 -16.49
CA ASP A 270 -9.26 -37.86 -15.84
C ASP A 270 -7.98 -38.62 -16.24
N THR A 271 -7.17 -38.96 -15.23
CA THR A 271 -6.14 -40.01 -15.31
C THR A 271 -6.22 -40.89 -14.05
N PRO A 272 -6.17 -42.24 -14.18
CA PRO A 272 -6.33 -43.16 -13.06
C PRO A 272 -5.08 -43.22 -12.15
N PRO A 273 -5.20 -43.72 -10.89
CA PRO A 273 -4.29 -43.37 -9.82
C PRO A 273 -3.01 -44.21 -9.82
N ALA A 274 -1.86 -43.54 -9.68
CA ALA A 274 -0.60 -44.17 -9.28
C ALA A 274 -0.43 -44.02 -7.75
N THR A 275 -0.02 -45.12 -7.14
CA THR A 275 0.18 -45.37 -5.70
C THR A 275 0.99 -44.30 -4.95
N ALA A 276 0.56 -44.03 -3.72
CA ALA A 276 1.11 -43.05 -2.79
C ALA A 276 2.52 -43.39 -2.28
N ALA A 277 3.35 -42.35 -2.12
CA ALA A 277 4.52 -42.29 -1.25
C ALA A 277 4.32 -41.10 -0.28
N PRO A 278 4.83 -41.17 0.97
CA PRO A 278 4.42 -40.26 2.03
C PRO A 278 5.03 -38.87 1.86
N ALA A 279 4.20 -37.84 2.08
CA ALA A 279 4.63 -36.44 2.07
C ALA A 279 5.49 -36.10 3.31
N PRO A 280 6.55 -35.29 3.18
CA PRO A 280 7.28 -34.77 4.33
C PRO A 280 6.42 -33.74 5.08
N GLY A 281 6.41 -33.82 6.41
CA GLY A 281 5.60 -32.98 7.28
C GLY A 281 5.95 -31.50 7.14
N VAL A 282 4.94 -30.70 6.77
CA VAL A 282 5.01 -29.24 6.81
C VAL A 282 4.83 -28.81 8.26
N GLY A 283 5.94 -28.45 8.90
CA GLY A 283 5.92 -27.83 10.22
C GLY A 283 5.25 -26.45 10.13
N THR A 284 4.25 -26.23 10.97
CA THR A 284 3.68 -24.90 11.19
C THR A 284 4.75 -23.94 11.71
N PRO A 285 4.80 -22.67 11.25
CA PRO A 285 5.58 -21.66 11.95
C PRO A 285 4.92 -21.44 13.32
N ARG A 286 5.52 -22.01 14.37
CA ARG A 286 5.15 -21.73 15.76
C ARG A 286 5.48 -20.28 16.06
N GLY A 287 4.44 -19.45 16.09
CA GLY A 287 4.50 -18.07 16.53
C GLY A 287 5.05 -17.93 17.95
N ALA A 288 5.68 -16.77 18.13
CA ALA A 288 6.21 -16.20 19.36
C ALA A 288 5.49 -16.66 20.64
N ARG A 289 6.31 -17.14 21.56
CA ARG A 289 5.92 -17.55 22.91
C ARG A 289 5.65 -16.27 23.70
N PHE A 290 4.43 -16.13 24.22
CA PHE A 290 4.13 -15.12 25.23
C PHE A 290 4.99 -15.38 26.47
N ALA A 291 5.87 -14.44 26.80
CA ALA A 291 6.44 -14.24 28.13
C ALA A 291 5.67 -13.09 28.77
N GLY A 292 5.20 -13.11 30.01
CA GLY A 292 5.21 -14.12 31.07
C GLY A 292 4.55 -13.54 32.33
N SER A 293 4.06 -14.45 33.19
CA SER A 293 4.04 -14.41 34.67
C SER A 293 3.22 -13.30 35.41
N THR A 294 2.53 -13.51 36.54
CA THR A 294 2.53 -14.57 37.57
C THR A 294 1.14 -14.61 38.24
N ASP A 295 0.69 -15.80 38.60
CA ASP A 295 -0.38 -16.04 39.58
C ASP A 295 0.34 -16.39 40.90
N GLU A 296 0.13 -15.60 41.95
CA GLU A 296 0.44 -15.98 43.32
C GLU A 296 -0.61 -15.36 44.24
N ALA A 297 -1.55 -16.19 44.66
CA ALA A 297 -2.34 -16.02 45.89
C ALA A 297 -2.58 -17.44 46.44
N PRO A 298 -2.61 -17.58 47.76
CA PRO A 298 -3.87 -17.30 48.46
C PRO A 298 -3.80 -16.20 49.52
#